data_AF-A0A9C8H4D2-F1
#
_entry.id   AF-A0A9C8H4D2-F1
#
_cell.length_a   1.000
_cell.length_b   1.000
_cell.length_c   1.000
_cell.angle_alpha   90.00
_cell.angle_beta   90.00
_cell.angle_gamma   90.00
#
_symmetry.space_group_name_H-M   'P 1'
#
loop_
_entity.id
_entity.type
_entity.pdbx_description
1 polymer ?
#
loop_
_entity_poly.entity_id
_entity_poly.type
_entity_poly.pdbx_seq_one_letter_code
_entity_poly.pdbx_strand_id
1 'polypeptide(L)'
;MAGADDRLRRLGEVGGMLRDAALARLKAAADTCRKVEAELAALDAEWRECEGETDPAARAVMGPGRERRYLLRRAALNGALARARAEEAMRMQEAARAFGRDDALHRLIRRAAGD
;
A
#
# COMPACT_ATOMS: atom_id res chain seq x y z
N MET A 1 -31.66 30.90 -8.01
CA MET A 1 -30.26 30.81 -7.54
C MET A 1 -30.04 29.70 -6.53
N ALA A 2 -30.89 29.56 -5.49
CA ALA A 2 -30.78 28.50 -4.47
C ALA A 2 -30.59 27.04 -4.97
N GLY A 3 -31.18 26.67 -6.11
CA GLY A 3 -31.04 25.31 -6.67
C GLY A 3 -29.69 25.01 -7.34
N ALA A 4 -28.93 26.03 -7.76
CA ALA A 4 -27.60 25.85 -8.33
C ALA A 4 -26.55 25.70 -7.21
N ASP A 5 -26.69 26.47 -6.14
CA ASP A 5 -25.82 26.42 -4.97
C ASP A 5 -25.93 25.08 -4.23
N ASP A 6 -27.14 24.51 -4.13
CA ASP A 6 -27.33 23.19 -3.49
C ASP A 6 -26.69 22.05 -4.31
N ARG A 7 -26.68 22.14 -5.64
CA ARG A 7 -26.00 21.15 -6.50
C ARG A 7 -24.48 21.23 -6.35
N LEU A 8 -23.93 22.44 -6.30
CA LEU A 8 -22.49 22.65 -6.10
C LEU A 8 -22.03 22.18 -4.72
N ARG A 9 -22.82 22.44 -3.67
CA ARG A 9 -22.56 21.94 -2.32
C ARG A 9 -22.52 20.42 -2.27
N ARG A 10 -23.53 19.74 -2.84
CA ARG A 10 -23.56 18.26 -2.94
C ARG A 10 -22.39 17.71 -3.73
N LEU A 11 -21.96 18.39 -4.81
CA LEU A 11 -20.77 18.00 -5.56
C LEU A 11 -19.49 18.10 -4.73
N GLY A 12 -19.37 19.13 -3.88
CA GLY A 12 -18.28 19.25 -2.91
C GLY A 12 -18.28 18.10 -1.89
N GLU A 13 -19.45 17.75 -1.34
CA GLU A 13 -19.60 16.61 -0.42
C GLU A 13 -19.18 15.28 -1.07
N VAL A 14 -19.63 15.03 -2.31
CA VAL A 14 -19.22 13.85 -3.09
C VAL A 14 -17.72 13.87 -3.39
N GLY A 15 -17.14 15.03 -3.72
CA GLY A 15 -15.71 15.22 -3.93
C GLY A 15 -14.89 14.81 -2.70
N GLY A 16 -15.30 15.30 -1.53
CA GLY A 16 -14.70 14.93 -0.25
C GLY A 16 -14.78 13.43 0.03
N MET A 17 -15.95 12.81 -0.17
CA MET A 17 -16.12 11.36 0.01
C MET A 17 -15.22 10.54 -0.92
N LEU A 18 -15.08 10.95 -2.18
CA LEU A 18 -14.22 10.27 -3.15
C LEU A 18 -12.74 10.40 -2.80
N ARG A 19 -12.31 11.57 -2.32
CA ARG A 19 -10.94 11.79 -1.81
C ARG A 19 -10.67 10.89 -0.61
N ASP A 20 -11.57 10.86 0.36
CA ASP A 20 -11.40 10.07 1.58
C ASP A 20 -11.39 8.56 1.27
N ALA A 21 -12.21 8.10 0.32
CA ALA A 21 -12.18 6.73 -0.16
C ALA A 21 -10.86 6.39 -0.87
N ALA A 22 -10.31 7.29 -1.67
CA ALA A 22 -9.01 7.07 -2.33
C ALA A 22 -7.86 7.00 -1.31
N LEU A 23 -7.88 7.86 -0.29
CA LEU A 23 -6.94 7.83 0.83
C LEU A 23 -7.02 6.52 1.62
N ALA A 24 -8.21 6.04 1.92
CA ALA A 24 -8.40 4.78 2.62
C ALA A 24 -7.81 3.59 1.84
N ARG A 25 -8.01 3.57 0.50
CA ARG A 25 -7.41 2.55 -0.38
C ARG A 25 -5.88 2.64 -0.43
N LEU A 26 -5.34 3.85 -0.53
CA LEU A 26 -3.88 4.06 -0.48
C LEU A 26 -3.31 3.55 0.85
N LYS A 27 -3.93 3.89 1.98
CA LYS A 27 -3.50 3.42 3.30
C LYS A 27 -3.52 1.89 3.38
N ALA A 28 -4.57 1.25 2.89
CA ALA A 28 -4.67 -0.21 2.87
C ALA A 28 -3.58 -0.87 1.99
N ALA A 29 -3.26 -0.27 0.85
CA ALA A 29 -2.15 -0.74 0.00
C ALA A 29 -0.80 -0.60 0.71
N ALA A 30 -0.52 0.55 1.33
CA ALA A 30 0.69 0.78 2.10
C ALA A 30 0.81 -0.14 3.33
N ASP A 31 -0.29 -0.45 4.01
CA ASP A 31 -0.34 -1.44 5.10
C ASP A 31 0.01 -2.84 4.57
N THR A 32 -0.43 -3.18 3.35
CA THR A 32 -0.10 -4.46 2.71
C THR A 32 1.39 -4.57 2.39
N CYS A 33 2.00 -3.51 1.83
CA CYS A 33 3.45 -3.46 1.62
C CYS A 33 4.22 -3.73 2.93
N ARG A 34 3.87 -3.00 4.00
CA ARG A 34 4.53 -3.14 5.31
C ARG A 34 4.39 -4.55 5.91
N LYS A 35 3.24 -5.20 5.73
CA LYS A 35 3.04 -6.59 6.17
C LYS A 35 3.99 -7.55 5.46
N VAL A 36 4.09 -7.45 4.14
CA VAL A 36 4.98 -8.33 3.36
C VAL A 36 6.46 -8.06 3.68
N GLU A 37 6.84 -6.80 3.89
CA GLU A 37 8.19 -6.43 4.34
C GLU A 37 8.50 -7.00 5.72
N ALA A 38 7.55 -6.99 6.65
CA ALA A 38 7.70 -7.62 7.97
C ALA A 38 7.85 -9.14 7.87
N GLU A 39 7.09 -9.81 7.00
CA GLU A 39 7.22 -11.25 6.74
C GLU A 39 8.58 -11.60 6.14
N LEU A 40 9.10 -10.79 5.23
CA LEU A 40 10.47 -10.94 4.69
C LEU A 40 11.52 -10.77 5.79
N ALA A 41 11.38 -9.75 6.64
CA ALA A 41 12.31 -9.50 7.73
C ALA A 41 12.32 -10.66 8.75
N ALA A 42 11.15 -11.21 9.07
CA ALA A 42 11.02 -12.39 9.92
C ALA A 42 11.69 -13.62 9.29
N LEU A 43 11.43 -13.88 8.01
CA LEU A 43 12.06 -15.00 7.28
C LEU A 43 13.59 -14.87 7.23
N ASP A 44 14.09 -13.66 6.96
CA ASP A 44 15.53 -13.39 6.92
C ASP A 44 16.17 -13.47 8.32
N ALA A 45 15.41 -13.24 9.40
CA ALA A 45 15.87 -13.43 10.77
C ALA A 45 15.93 -14.92 11.15
N GLU A 46 14.87 -15.69 10.85
CA GLU A 46 14.86 -17.15 11.01
C GLU A 46 16.03 -17.82 10.28
N TRP A 47 16.34 -17.35 9.06
CA TRP A 47 17.48 -17.86 8.29
C TRP A 47 18.82 -17.58 8.97
N ARG A 48 19.04 -16.36 9.48
CA ARG A 48 20.26 -15.99 10.20
C ARG A 48 20.46 -16.81 11.48
N GLU A 49 19.39 -17.10 12.20
CA GLU A 49 19.44 -18.00 13.37
C GLU A 49 19.86 -19.42 12.96
N CYS A 50 19.34 -19.93 11.85
CA CYS A 50 19.72 -21.24 11.32
C CYS A 50 21.18 -21.31 10.83
N GLU A 51 21.71 -20.23 10.26
CA GLU A 51 23.12 -20.15 9.84
C GLU A 51 24.10 -20.14 11.02
N GLY A 52 23.64 -19.70 12.20
CA GLY A 52 24.38 -19.75 13.45
C GLY A 52 24.52 -21.15 14.05
N GLU A 53 23.87 -22.18 13.49
CA GLU A 53 23.99 -23.57 13.91
C GLU A 53 25.44 -24.07 13.73
N THR A 54 26.10 -24.40 14.84
CA THR A 54 27.50 -24.84 14.85
C THR A 54 27.68 -26.35 14.72
N ASP A 55 26.60 -27.15 14.84
CA ASP A 55 26.68 -28.61 14.68
C ASP A 55 26.90 -29.00 13.20
N PRO A 56 28.06 -29.57 12.83
CA PRO A 56 28.36 -29.97 11.46
C PRO A 56 27.45 -31.08 10.94
N ALA A 57 26.99 -31.99 11.80
CA ALA A 57 26.13 -33.11 11.41
C ALA A 57 24.72 -32.61 11.07
N ALA A 58 24.16 -31.73 11.91
CA ALA A 58 22.88 -31.07 11.65
C ALA A 58 22.94 -30.25 10.35
N ARG A 59 24.04 -29.53 10.10
CA ARG A 59 24.22 -28.72 8.89
C ARG A 59 24.31 -29.56 7.62
N ALA A 60 25.01 -30.69 7.66
CA ALA A 60 25.14 -31.60 6.51
C ALA A 60 23.80 -32.24 6.12
N VAL A 61 22.97 -32.61 7.09
CA VAL A 61 21.69 -33.30 6.85
C VAL A 61 20.58 -32.32 6.49
N MET A 62 20.47 -31.19 7.20
CA MET A 62 19.32 -30.27 7.09
C MET A 62 19.58 -29.05 6.20
N GLY A 63 20.85 -28.68 5.98
CA GLY A 63 21.25 -27.46 5.27
C GLY A 63 20.62 -27.31 3.88
N PRO A 64 20.80 -28.27 2.96
CA PRO A 64 20.28 -28.15 1.59
C PRO A 64 18.75 -28.03 1.51
N GLY A 65 18.04 -28.74 2.39
CA GLY A 65 16.57 -28.68 2.46
C GLY A 65 16.06 -27.35 3.04
N ARG A 66 16.74 -26.83 4.07
CA ARG A 66 16.44 -25.53 4.69
C ARG A 66 16.70 -24.38 3.72
N GLU A 67 17.84 -24.38 3.06
CA GLU A 67 18.21 -23.36 2.07
C GLU A 67 17.20 -23.30 0.94
N ARG A 68 16.86 -24.45 0.35
CA ARG A 68 15.86 -24.51 -0.73
C ARG A 68 14.50 -23.96 -0.28
N ARG A 69 14.05 -24.31 0.93
CA ARG A 69 12.79 -23.80 1.49
C ARG A 69 12.83 -22.29 1.69
N TYR A 70 13.92 -21.77 2.23
CA TYR A 70 14.15 -20.33 2.42
C TYR A 70 14.10 -19.59 1.08
N LEU A 71 14.87 -20.03 0.09
CA LEU A 71 14.91 -19.38 -1.23
C LEU A 71 13.56 -19.37 -1.92
N LEU A 72 12.82 -20.49 -1.89
CA LEU A 72 11.48 -20.57 -2.46
C LEU A 72 10.51 -19.60 -1.78
N ARG A 73 10.52 -19.55 -0.45
CA ARG A 73 9.62 -18.67 0.31
C ARG A 73 9.98 -17.20 0.11
N ARG A 74 11.27 -16.88 0.09
CA ARG A 74 11.78 -15.53 -0.16
C ARG A 74 11.43 -15.05 -1.57
N ALA A 75 11.55 -15.90 -2.58
CA ALA A 75 11.13 -15.60 -3.95
C ALA A 75 9.62 -15.31 -4.03
N ALA A 76 8.79 -16.12 -3.36
CA ALA A 76 7.35 -15.91 -3.31
C ALA A 76 6.98 -14.58 -2.64
N LEU A 77 7.61 -14.25 -1.50
CA LEU A 77 7.41 -12.99 -0.78
C LEU A 77 7.90 -11.78 -1.58
N ASN A 78 9.05 -11.88 -2.27
CA ASN A 78 9.51 -10.81 -3.16
C ASN A 78 8.52 -10.56 -4.30
N GLY A 79 7.96 -11.62 -4.89
CA GLY A 79 6.89 -11.50 -5.88
C GLY A 79 5.63 -10.83 -5.30
N ALA A 80 5.27 -11.15 -4.06
CA ALA A 80 4.16 -10.49 -3.37
C ALA A 80 4.44 -9.01 -3.09
N LEU A 81 5.65 -8.67 -2.64
CA LEU A 81 6.07 -7.30 -2.38
C LEU A 81 6.07 -6.45 -3.66
N ALA A 82 6.55 -7.00 -4.77
CA ALA A 82 6.53 -6.32 -6.06
C ALA A 82 5.08 -5.97 -6.49
N ARG A 83 4.14 -6.91 -6.33
CA ARG A 83 2.71 -6.66 -6.59
C ARG A 83 2.11 -5.62 -5.64
N ALA A 84 2.43 -5.71 -4.35
CA ALA A 84 1.96 -4.76 -3.35
C ALA A 84 2.45 -3.33 -3.64
N ARG A 85 3.72 -3.15 -4.00
CA ARG A 85 4.29 -1.85 -4.39
C ARG A 85 3.68 -1.30 -5.68
N ALA A 86 3.40 -2.16 -6.65
CA ALA A 86 2.71 -1.74 -7.87
C ALA A 86 1.28 -1.23 -7.57
N GLU A 87 0.55 -1.93 -6.71
CA GLU A 87 -0.77 -1.51 -6.24
C GLU A 87 -0.69 -0.18 -5.47
N GLU A 88 0.25 -0.04 -4.53
CA GLU A 88 0.46 1.19 -3.77
C GLU A 88 0.75 2.39 -4.69
N ALA A 89 1.63 2.22 -5.67
CA ALA A 89 1.94 3.27 -6.65
C ALA A 89 0.70 3.67 -7.48
N MET A 90 -0.11 2.69 -7.89
CA MET A 90 -1.39 2.96 -8.58
C MET A 90 -2.35 3.74 -7.67
N ARG A 91 -2.52 3.31 -6.41
CA ARG A 91 -3.38 4.01 -5.44
C ARG A 91 -2.88 5.41 -5.11
N MET A 92 -1.57 5.64 -5.10
CA MET A 92 -0.99 6.96 -4.91
C MET A 92 -1.40 7.92 -6.04
N GLN A 93 -1.37 7.45 -7.28
CA GLN A 93 -1.85 8.23 -8.43
C GLN A 93 -3.37 8.49 -8.36
N GLU A 94 -4.16 7.51 -7.95
CA GLU A 94 -5.62 7.68 -7.76
C GLU A 94 -5.93 8.71 -6.67
N ALA A 95 -5.24 8.63 -5.53
CA ALA A 95 -5.38 9.59 -4.44
C ALA A 95 -5.00 11.01 -4.91
N ALA A 96 -3.85 11.18 -5.57
CA ALA A 96 -3.44 12.48 -6.11
C ALA A 96 -4.47 13.09 -7.06
N ARG A 97 -5.06 12.27 -7.94
CA ARG A 97 -6.15 12.71 -8.84
C ARG A 97 -7.41 13.10 -8.07
N ALA A 98 -7.78 12.35 -7.04
CA ALA A 98 -8.95 12.65 -6.22
C ALA A 98 -8.77 13.97 -5.45
N PHE A 99 -7.59 14.20 -4.88
CA PHE A 99 -7.22 15.47 -4.26
C PHE A 99 -7.30 16.64 -5.24
N GLY A 100 -6.71 16.50 -6.44
CA GLY A 100 -6.75 17.57 -7.45
C GLY A 100 -8.18 17.90 -7.90
N ARG A 101 -9.06 16.90 -8.01
CA ARG A 101 -10.47 17.10 -8.32
C ARG A 101 -11.22 17.80 -7.18
N ASP A 102 -10.99 17.38 -5.95
CA ASP A 102 -11.60 17.98 -4.75
C ASP A 102 -11.19 19.45 -4.59
N ASP A 103 -9.91 19.77 -4.78
CA ASP A 103 -9.40 21.15 -4.74
C ASP A 103 -10.00 22.01 -5.88
N ALA A 104 -10.06 21.47 -7.11
CA ALA A 104 -10.69 22.16 -8.23
C ALA A 104 -12.18 22.46 -7.97
N LEU A 105 -12.92 21.51 -7.39
CA LEU A 105 -14.31 21.70 -6.99
C LEU A 105 -14.45 22.77 -5.90
N HIS A 106 -13.62 22.75 -4.87
CA HIS A 106 -13.63 23.77 -3.82
C HIS A 106 -13.33 25.17 -4.37
N ARG A 107 -12.41 25.30 -5.34
CA ARG A 107 -12.15 26.59 -6.02
C ARG A 107 -13.36 27.08 -6.82
N LEU A 108 -14.05 26.18 -7.53
CA LEU A 108 -15.27 26.52 -8.27
C LEU A 108 -16.40 26.93 -7.33
N ILE A 109 -16.61 26.21 -6.23
CA ILE A 109 -17.61 26.54 -5.20
C ILE A 109 -17.30 27.91 -4.59
N ARG A 110 -16.04 28.18 -4.22
CA ARG A 110 -15.62 29.49 -3.67
C ARG A 110 -15.87 30.62 -4.66
N ARG A 111 -15.54 30.42 -5.93
CA ARG A 111 -15.79 31.40 -7.00
C ARG A 111 -17.28 31.64 -7.24
N ALA A 112 -18.11 30.61 -7.09
CA ALA A 112 -19.56 30.74 -7.21
C ALA A 112 -20.20 31.42 -5.99
N ALA A 113 -19.59 31.28 -4.81
CA ALA A 113 -20.02 31.91 -3.56
C ALA A 113 -19.59 33.39 -3.41
N GLY A 114 -18.67 33.85 -4.27
CA GLY A 114 -18.07 35.20 -4.29
C GLY A 114 -17.01 35.42 -3.20
N ASP A 115 -15.93 36.19 -3.37
CA ASP A 115 -15.62 37.23 -4.37
C ASP A 115 -16.82 37.91 -5.03
#